data_AF-A0AAI8G5I4-F1
#
_entry.id   AF-A0AAI8G5I4-F1
#
_cell.length_a   1.000
_cell.length_b   1.000
_cell.length_c   1.000
_cell.angle_alpha   90.00
_cell.angle_beta   90.00
_cell.angle_gamma   90.00
#
_symmetry.space_group_name_H-M   'P 1'
#
loop_
_entity.id
_entity.type
_entity.pdbx_description
1 polymer ?
#
loop_
_entity_poly.entity_id
_entity_poly.type
_entity_poly.pdbx_seq_one_letter_code
_entity_poly.pdbx_strand_id
1 'polypeptide(L)' 'MITNDVYIVEPSTPEEAKALKAFAKALKIKITKQNTEDTDSKEDIKTNLKQAVTELNLIKEGKLKGISAKDLLDEL' A
#
# COMPACT_ATOMS: atom_id res chain seq x y z
N MET A 1 11.46 -38.03 4.72
CA MET A 1 10.68 -36.83 4.36
C MET A 1 10.61 -35.99 5.62
N ILE A 2 11.18 -34.79 5.64
CA ILE A 2 11.23 -33.95 6.86
C ILE A 2 10.09 -32.94 6.72
N THR A 3 9.10 -33.01 7.60
CA THR A 3 7.99 -32.05 7.68
C THR A 3 8.48 -30.76 8.33
N ASN A 4 8.33 -29.63 7.65
CA ASN A 4 8.57 -28.31 8.23
C ASN A 4 7.23 -27.75 8.68
N ASP A 5 7.00 -27.69 9.99
CA ASP A 5 5.80 -27.08 10.56
C ASP A 5 5.92 -25.55 10.48
N VAL A 6 5.00 -24.92 9.74
CA VAL A 6 4.94 -23.46 9.57
C VAL A 6 3.87 -22.92 10.50
N TYR A 7 4.27 -22.05 11.43
CA TYR A 7 3.37 -21.40 12.40
C TYR A 7 3.13 -19.95 12.00
N ILE A 8 1.87 -19.61 11.73
CA ILE A 8 1.42 -18.23 11.43
C ILE A 8 0.91 -17.61 12.73
N VAL A 9 1.42 -16.44 13.09
CA VAL A 9 1.04 -15.71 14.31
C VAL A 9 0.65 -14.28 13.93
N GLU A 10 -0.54 -13.86 14.38
CA GLU A 10 -1.11 -12.54 14.13
C GLU A 10 -1.17 -11.75 15.45
N PRO A 11 -0.10 -11.00 15.80
CA PRO A 11 -0.12 -10.17 17.00
C PRO A 11 -1.15 -9.05 16.84
N SER A 12 -2.04 -8.92 17.82
CA SER A 12 -3.10 -7.90 17.80
C SER A 12 -2.62 -6.56 18.34
N THR A 13 -1.46 -6.54 19.02
CA THR A 13 -0.86 -5.33 19.58
C THR A 13 0.60 -5.12 19.14
N PRO A 14 1.08 -3.87 19.08
CA PRO A 14 2.49 -3.57 18.80
C PRO A 14 3.47 -4.20 19.81
N GLU A 15 3.03 -4.38 21.06
CA GLU A 15 3.83 -4.95 22.14
C GLU A 15 4.03 -6.46 21.96
N GLU A 16 2.99 -7.19 21.55
CA GLU A 16 3.06 -8.61 21.19
C GLU A 16 4.01 -8.85 20.01
N ALA A 17 3.95 -7.99 18.99
CA ALA A 17 4.85 -8.09 17.84
C ALA A 17 6.32 -7.90 18.24
N LYS A 18 6.59 -7.00 19.20
CA LYS A 18 7.93 -6.76 19.73
C LYS A 18 8.43 -7.93 20.57
N ALA A 19 7.56 -8.51 21.41
CA ALA A 19 7.86 -9.70 22.20
C ALA A 19 8.16 -10.91 21.30
N LEU A 20 7.35 -11.15 20.27
CA LEU A 20 7.53 -12.22 19.29
C LEU A 20 8.86 -12.06 18.54
N LYS A 21 9.20 -10.85 18.13
CA LYS A 21 10.48 -10.54 17.47
C LYS A 21 11.68 -10.80 18.40
N ALA A 22 11.57 -10.42 19.67
CA ALA A 22 12.62 -10.66 20.66
C ALA A 22 12.82 -12.16 20.92
N PHE A 23 11.72 -12.89 21.06
CA PHE A 23 11.70 -14.34 21.25
C PHE A 23 12.34 -15.07 20.06
N ALA A 24 11.92 -14.77 18.83
CA ALA A 24 12.51 -15.38 17.64
C ALA A 24 13.99 -15.04 17.47
N LYS A 25 14.41 -13.84 17.83
CA LYS A 25 15.84 -13.46 17.84
C LYS A 25 16.63 -14.28 18.86
N ALA A 26 16.10 -14.50 20.05
CA ALA A 26 16.74 -15.31 21.08
C ALA A 26 16.88 -16.78 20.64
N LEU A 27 15.88 -17.31 19.95
CA LEU A 27 15.85 -18.69 19.46
C LEU A 27 16.48 -18.88 18.07
N LYS A 28 17.05 -17.83 17.46
CA LYS A 28 17.60 -17.84 16.09
C LYS A 28 16.60 -18.34 15.03
N ILE A 29 15.30 -18.11 15.25
CA ILE A 29 14.24 -18.49 14.32
C ILE A 29 14.16 -17.43 13.21
N LYS A 30 14.13 -17.87 11.95
CA LYS A 30 13.95 -16.99 10.80
C LYS A 30 12.46 -16.67 10.63
N ILE A 31 12.01 -15.51 11.08
CA ILE A 31 10.66 -15.01 10.79
C ILE A 31 10.65 -14.40 9.39
N THR A 32 9.79 -14.91 8.52
CA THR A 32 9.39 -14.22 7.28
C THR A 32 8.06 -13.54 7.52
N LYS A 33 8.03 -12.20 7.45
CA LYS A 33 6.76 -11.47 7.42
C LYS A 33 6.06 -11.84 6.12
N GLN A 34 4.86 -12.42 6.22
CA GLN A 34 4.00 -12.54 5.06
C GLN A 34 3.53 -11.12 4.73
N ASN A 35 4.18 -10.48 3.75
CA ASN A 35 3.63 -9.27 3.16
C ASN A 35 2.40 -9.73 2.37
N THR A 36 1.21 -9.61 2.97
CA THR A 36 0.05 -9.24 2.17
C THR A 36 0.37 -7.84 1.65
N GLU A 37 0.80 -7.82 0.40
CA GLU A 37 1.21 -6.64 -0.34
C GLU A 37 0.06 -5.65 -0.45
N ASP A 38 0.11 -4.56 0.30
CA ASP A 38 -0.46 -3.26 -0.12
C ASP A 38 0.59 -2.52 -0.98
N THR A 39 1.21 -3.22 -1.94
CA THR A 39 2.24 -2.63 -2.82
C THR A 39 1.66 -1.66 -3.83
N ASP A 40 0.35 -1.66 -4.05
CA ASP A 40 -0.32 -0.77 -5.00
C ASP A 40 -0.36 0.69 -4.51
N SER A 41 -0.17 0.95 -3.21
CA SER A 41 -0.55 2.28 -2.69
C SER A 41 0.42 3.42 -3.04
N LYS A 42 1.75 3.23 -3.03
CA LYS A 42 2.67 4.40 -3.11
C LYS A 42 3.05 4.80 -4.53
N GLU A 43 3.28 3.83 -5.39
CA GLU A 43 3.69 4.06 -6.77
C GLU A 43 2.51 4.54 -7.62
N ASP A 44 1.32 4.01 -7.36
CA ASP A 44 0.09 4.45 -8.02
C ASP A 44 -0.33 5.85 -7.57
N ILE A 45 -0.24 6.17 -6.27
CA ILE A 45 -0.50 7.55 -5.79
C ILE A 45 0.44 8.55 -6.49
N LYS A 46 1.72 8.20 -6.63
CA LYS A 46 2.71 9.07 -7.29
C LYS A 46 2.39 9.25 -8.78
N THR A 47 1.99 8.18 -9.45
CA THR A 47 1.65 8.18 -10.87
C THR A 47 0.37 8.98 -11.12
N ASN A 48 -0.67 8.72 -10.34
CA ASN A 48 -1.96 9.42 -10.41
C ASN A 48 -1.79 10.92 -10.12
N LEU A 49 -0.98 11.29 -9.12
CA LEU A 49 -0.73 12.69 -8.81
C LEU A 49 0.02 13.40 -9.95
N LYS A 50 1.00 12.74 -10.56
CA LYS A 50 1.73 13.30 -11.72
C LYS A 50 0.78 13.53 -12.89
N GLN A 51 -0.10 12.57 -13.17
CA GLN A 51 -1.08 12.67 -14.25
C GLN A 51 -2.05 13.84 -14.01
N ALA A 52 -2.62 13.96 -12.81
CA ALA A 52 -3.54 15.05 -12.47
C ALA A 52 -2.91 16.44 -12.64
N VAL A 53 -1.63 16.60 -12.26
CA VAL A 53 -0.91 17.87 -12.46
C VAL A 53 -0.68 18.16 -13.95
N THR A 54 -0.35 17.15 -14.75
CA THR A 54 -0.21 17.34 -16.20
C THR A 54 -1.52 17.73 -16.87
N GLU A 55 -2.63 17.09 -16.49
CA GLU A 55 -3.97 17.41 -17.01
C GLU A 55 -4.39 18.82 -16.62
N LEU A 56 -4.15 19.23 -15.37
CA LEU A 56 -4.44 20.59 -14.92
C LEU A 56 -3.66 21.65 -15.71
N ASN A 57 -2.39 21.39 -16.02
CA ASN A 57 -1.59 22.30 -16.83
C ASN A 57 -2.14 22.39 -18.27
N LEU A 58 -2.55 21.27 -18.87
CA LEU A 58 -3.14 21.27 -20.22
C LEU A 58 -4.50 21.98 -20.27
N ILE A 59 -5.29 21.90 -19.20
CA ILE A 59 -6.53 22.68 -19.04
C ILE A 59 -6.22 24.17 -18.95
N LYS A 60 -5.22 24.56 -18.14
CA LYS A 60 -4.76 25.96 -18.03
C LYS A 60 -4.22 26.52 -19.35
N GLU A 61 -3.55 25.68 -20.14
CA GLU A 61 -3.06 26.03 -21.47
C GLU A 61 -4.16 26.07 -22.55
N GLY A 62 -5.40 25.69 -22.20
CA GLY A 62 -6.54 25.65 -23.13
C GLY A 62 -6.48 24.51 -24.16
N LYS A 63 -5.58 23.54 -23.98
CA LYS A 63 -5.44 22.36 -24.85
C LYS A 63 -6.43 21.26 -24.51
N LEU A 64 -6.91 21.23 -23.27
CA LEU A 64 -7.92 20.30 -22.75
C LEU A 64 -9.08 21.09 -22.14
N LYS A 65 -10.30 20.57 -22.28
CA LYS A 65 -11.49 21.12 -21.63
C LYS A 65 -11.65 20.47 -20.26
N GLY A 66 -11.65 21.27 -19.20
CA GLY A 66 -12.10 20.81 -17.89
C GLY A 66 -13.62 20.86 -17.79
N ILE A 67 -14.20 19.95 -17.03
CA ILE A 67 -15.61 19.98 -16.62
C ILE A 67 -15.69 20.30 -15.14
N SER A 68 -16.83 20.82 -14.66
CA SER A 68 -16.99 21.05 -13.23
C SER A 68 -17.09 19.71 -12.50
N ALA A 69 -16.66 19.68 -11.23
CA ALA A 69 -16.79 18.48 -10.41
C ALA A 69 -18.26 18.04 -10.25
N LYS A 70 -19.20 18.98 -10.35
CA LYS A 70 -20.63 18.69 -10.30
C LYS A 70 -21.09 17.96 -11.56
N ASP A 71 -20.73 18.47 -12.73
CA ASP A 71 -21.11 17.85 -14.02
C ASP A 71 -20.50 16.45 -14.16
N LEU A 72 -19.26 16.26 -13.66
CA LEU A 72 -18.63 14.94 -13.61
C LEU A 72 -19.44 13.93 -12.77
N LEU A 73 -19.97 14.36 -11.62
CA LEU A 73 -20.74 13.48 -10.73
C LEU A 73 -22.13 13.17 -11.29
N ASP A 74 -22.70 14.07 -12.08
CA ASP A 74 -23.99 13.86 -12.74
C ASP A 74 -23.87 12.91 -13.96
N GLU A 75 -22.66 12.67 -14.49
CA GLU A 75 -22.38 11.76 -15.63
C GLU A 75 -22.00 10.32 -15.23
N LEU A 76 -21.77 10.04 -13.95
CA LEU A 76 -21.36 8.73 -13.39
C LEU A 76 -22.55 7.94 -12.81
#